data_AF-A0A932LXM8-F1
#
_entry.id   AF-A0A932LXM8-F1
#
_cell.length_a   1.000
_cell.length_b   1.000
_cell.length_c   1.000
_cell.angle_alpha   90.00
_cell.angle_beta   90.00
_cell.angle_gamma   90.00
#
_symmetry.space_group_name_H-M   'P 1'
#
loop_
_entity.id
_entity.type
_entity.pdbx_description
1 polymer ?
#
loop_
_entity_poly.entity_id
_entity_poly.type
_entity_poly.pdbx_seq_one_letter_code
_entity_poly.pdbx_strand_id
1 'polypeptide(L)' 'MVPVKDGSCSGCFVALTPQAHNEVRKGEVLVTCANCQRILSWKG' A
#
# COMPACT_ATOMS: atom_id res chain seq x y z
N MET A 1 5.68 2.20 -8.36
CA MET A 1 4.78 2.87 -7.40
C MET A 1 3.35 2.63 -7.84
N VAL A 2 2.45 2.23 -6.95
CA VAL A 2 1.03 1.96 -7.24
C VAL A 2 0.13 2.46 -6.11
N PRO A 3 -1.09 2.93 -6.40
CA PRO A 3 -2.03 3.31 -5.36
C PRO A 3 -2.53 2.11 -4.57
N VAL A 4 -2.89 2.35 -3.31
CA VAL A 4 -3.73 1.43 -2.55
C VAL A 4 -5.18 1.65 -2.97
N LYS A 5 -5.89 0.57 -3.28
CA LYS A 5 -7.30 0.60 -3.66
C LYS A 5 -8.04 -0.50 -2.92
N ASP A 6 -9.14 -0.16 -2.27
CA ASP A 6 -9.99 -1.09 -1.52
C ASP A 6 -9.18 -1.95 -0.52
N GLY A 7 -8.25 -1.31 0.20
CA GLY A 7 -7.37 -1.99 1.16
C GLY A 7 -6.27 -2.88 0.54
N SER A 8 -6.11 -2.87 -0.78
CA SER A 8 -5.24 -3.80 -1.52
C SER A 8 -4.22 -3.06 -2.39
N CYS A 9 -3.10 -3.72 -2.69
CA CYS A 9 -2.12 -3.23 -3.66
C CYS A 9 -2.72 -3.26 -5.07
N SER A 10 -2.88 -2.12 -5.75
CA SER A 10 -3.48 -2.12 -7.10
C SER A 10 -2.61 -2.75 -8.19
N GLY A 11 -1.36 -3.13 -7.87
CA GLY A 11 -0.44 -3.75 -8.81
C GLY A 11 -0.47 -5.29 -8.81
N CYS A 12 -0.74 -5.91 -7.66
CA CYS A 12 -0.81 -7.38 -7.53
C CYS A 12 -2.08 -7.89 -6.85
N PHE A 13 -3.00 -7.00 -6.47
CA PHE A 13 -4.32 -7.27 -5.90
C PHE A 13 -4.32 -8.02 -4.56
N VAL A 14 -3.15 -8.12 -3.91
CA VAL A 14 -3.04 -8.68 -2.56
C VAL A 14 -3.51 -7.64 -1.53
N ALA A 15 -4.34 -8.09 -0.60
CA ALA A 15 -4.79 -7.31 0.53
C ALA A 15 -3.60 -6.88 1.40
N LEU A 16 -3.60 -5.62 1.83
CA LEU A 16 -2.60 -5.11 2.74
C LEU A 16 -2.93 -5.53 4.17
N THR A 17 -1.90 -5.71 4.99
CA THR A 17 -2.11 -5.84 6.44
C THR A 17 -2.67 -4.53 7.00
N PRO A 18 -3.44 -4.56 8.10
CA PRO A 18 -3.95 -3.34 8.74
C PRO A 18 -2.84 -2.34 9.08
N GLN A 19 -1.67 -2.83 9.49
CA GLN A 19 -0.50 -2.01 9.75
C GLN A 19 0.01 -1.30 8.49
N ALA A 20 0.27 -2.04 7.41
CA ALA A 20 0.76 -1.45 6.15
C ALA A 20 -0.25 -0.47 5.56
N HIS A 21 -1.55 -0.77 5.64
CA HIS A 21 -2.60 0.14 5.21
C HIS A 21 -2.58 1.47 6.00
N ASN A 22 -2.45 1.40 7.33
CA ASN A 22 -2.37 2.57 8.19
C ASN A 22 -1.08 3.37 7.95
N GLU A 23 0.06 2.71 7.76
CA GLU A 23 1.34 3.38 7.44
C GLU A 23 1.27 4.11 6.10
N VAL A 24 0.71 3.49 5.05
CA VAL A 24 0.50 4.15 3.76
C VAL A 24 -0.40 5.38 3.90
N ARG A 25 -1.46 5.27 4.70
CA ARG A 25 -2.40 6.38 4.95
C ARG A 25 -1.78 7.52 5.76
N LYS A 26 -0.85 7.23 6.68
CA LYS A 26 -0.10 8.24 7.43
C LYS A 26 0.88 9.01 6.53
N GLY A 27 1.50 8.34 5.57
CA GLY A 27 2.43 8.98 4.62
C GLY A 27 3.75 9.46 5.23
N GLU A 28 4.05 9.10 6.47
CA GLU A 28 5.28 9.46 7.19
C GLU A 28 6.51 8.70 6.68
N VAL A 29 6.29 7.51 6.09
CA VAL A 29 7.34 6.61 5.59
C VAL A 29 6.96 6.03 4.24
N LEU A 30 7.96 5.70 3.42
CA LEU A 30 7.74 4.94 2.19
C LEU A 30 7.43 3.48 2.54
N VAL A 31 6.24 3.04 2.18
CA VAL A 31 5.79 1.65 2.38
C VAL A 31 5.84 0.90 1.06
N THR A 32 6.35 -0.32 1.06
CA THR A 32 6.39 -1.22 -0.10
C THR A 32 5.45 -2.41 0.09
N CYS A 33 4.83 -2.88 -0.98
CA CYS A 33 4.01 -4.09 -0.95
C CYS A 33 4.89 -5.31 -0.62
N ALA A 34 4.54 -6.06 0.43
CA ALA A 34 5.28 -7.27 0.83
C ALA A 34 5.33 -8.34 -0.28
N ASN A 35 4.31 -8.42 -1.13
CA ASN A 35 4.22 -9.42 -2.20
C ASN A 35 5.01 -9.04 -3.47
N CYS A 36 4.92 -7.79 -3.94
CA CYS A 36 5.48 -7.39 -5.23
C CYS A 36 6.54 -6.28 -5.17
N GLN A 37 6.91 -5.85 -3.96
CA GLN A 37 7.95 -4.85 -3.68
C GLN A 37 7.73 -3.47 -4.33
N ARG A 38 6.55 -3.21 -4.89
CA ARG A 38 6.17 -1.89 -5.40
C ARG A 38 5.90 -0.93 -4.24
N ILE A 39 6.40 0.29 -4.35
CA ILE A 39 6.05 1.41 -3.45
C ILE A 39 4.53 1.63 -3.51
N LEU A 40 3.90 1.66 -2.34
CA LEU A 40 2.48 1.92 -2.16
C LEU A 40 2.27 3.42 -1.95
N SER A 41 1.22 3.96 -2.55
CA SER A 41 0.83 5.36 -2.38
C SER A 41 -0.63 5.47 -1.96
N TRP A 42 -0.92 6.40 -1.06
CA TRP A 42 -2.30 6.77 -0.75
C TRP A 42 -2.81 7.79 -1.76
N LYS A 43 -3.93 7.48 -2.42
CA LYS A 43 -4.73 8.46 -3.17
C LYS A 43 -6.07 8.54 -2.46
N GLY A 44 -6.28 9.61 -1.70
CA GLY A 44 -7.55 9.89 -1.01
C GLY A 44 -8.68 10.11 -2.00
#